data_AF-A0A9P6F0T8-F1
#
_entry.id   AF-A0A9P6F0T8-F1
#
_cell.length_a   1.000
_cell.length_b   1.000
_cell.length_c   1.000
_cell.angle_alpha   90.00
_cell.angle_beta   90.00
_cell.angle_gamma   90.00
#
_symmetry.space_group_name_H-M   'P 1'
#
loop_
_entity.id
_entity.type
_entity.pdbx_description
1 polymer ?
#
loop_
_entity_poly.entity_id
_entity_poly.type
_entity_poly.pdbx_seq_one_letter_code
_entity_poly.pdbx_strand_id
1 'polypeptide(L)'
;MTIQGVYLEPVAIQSDEFKDFAARFQHRLVSLYEVNYAELVCGYLGDAAEWDSTAYYHGHFFSPLVTTATHFARNRSSKIYASNFLSIFICIARKIQSSDKGTHYYYVEDDSEILPVFIAIVRV
;
A
#
# COMPACT_ATOMS: atom_id res chain seq x y z
N MET A 1 -13.55 -2.93 -13.79
CA MET A 1 -13.05 -4.31 -13.61
C MET A 1 -13.08 -4.54 -12.11
N THR A 2 -14.13 -5.19 -11.60
CA THR A 2 -14.33 -5.44 -10.17
C THR A 2 -13.66 -6.75 -9.81
N ILE A 3 -12.58 -6.67 -9.04
CA ILE A 3 -12.19 -7.79 -8.17
C ILE A 3 -13.33 -7.88 -7.15
N GLN A 4 -14.04 -9.01 -7.13
CA GLN A 4 -15.23 -9.19 -6.31
C GLN A 4 -14.93 -8.80 -4.86
N GLY A 5 -15.71 -7.86 -4.30
CA GLY A 5 -15.62 -7.46 -2.91
C GLY A 5 -14.74 -6.25 -2.58
N VAL A 6 -14.02 -5.63 -3.52
CA VAL A 6 -13.20 -4.42 -3.25
C VAL A 6 -13.53 -3.29 -4.24
N TYR A 7 -13.76 -2.09 -3.73
CA TYR A 7 -13.92 -0.89 -4.54
C TYR A 7 -13.10 0.28 -4.00
N LEU A 8 -12.76 1.22 -4.89
CA LEU A 8 -11.99 2.40 -4.55
C LEU A 8 -12.91 3.61 -4.51
N GLU A 9 -12.90 4.33 -3.40
CA GLU A 9 -13.63 5.58 -3.25
C GLU A 9 -12.65 6.75 -3.27
N PRO A 10 -12.80 7.73 -4.18
CA PRO A 10 -11.90 8.87 -4.24
C PRO A 10 -12.09 9.77 -3.01
N VAL A 11 -11.01 10.06 -2.30
CA VAL A 11 -11.01 11.01 -1.19
C VAL A 11 -11.03 12.44 -1.75
N ALA A 12 -12.01 13.24 -1.34
CA ALA A 12 -12.18 14.59 -1.84
C ALA A 12 -10.97 15.49 -1.49
N ILE A 13 -10.46 16.24 -2.48
CA ILE A 13 -9.26 17.10 -2.33
C ILE A 13 -9.42 18.15 -1.20
N GLN A 14 -10.66 18.58 -0.94
CA GLN A 14 -10.97 19.58 0.07
C GLN A 14 -11.11 19.00 1.48
N SER A 15 -11.16 17.67 1.63
CA SER A 15 -11.22 17.00 2.93
C SER A 15 -9.93 17.20 3.72
N ASP A 16 -10.03 17.17 5.04
CA ASP A 16 -8.86 17.31 5.90
C ASP A 16 -7.94 16.09 5.80
N GLU A 17 -8.51 14.90 5.60
CA GLU A 17 -7.75 13.67 5.34
C GLU A 17 -6.86 13.81 4.10
N PHE A 18 -7.39 14.31 2.99
CA PHE A 18 -6.58 14.54 1.79
C PHE A 18 -5.45 15.54 2.06
N LYS A 19 -5.74 16.64 2.76
CA LYS A 19 -4.74 17.67 3.08
C LYS A 19 -3.63 17.12 3.98
N ASP A 20 -3.98 16.29 4.95
CA ASP A 20 -3.04 15.64 5.86
C ASP A 20 -2.09 14.72 5.10
N PHE A 21 -2.62 13.87 4.21
CA PHE A 21 -1.78 13.05 3.35
C PHE A 21 -0.96 13.90 2.38
N ALA A 22 -1.55 14.93 1.75
CA ALA A 22 -0.83 15.81 0.84
C ALA A 22 0.39 16.46 1.50
N ALA A 23 0.28 16.88 2.77
CA ALA A 23 1.40 17.40 3.55
C ALA A 23 2.49 16.33 3.75
N ARG A 24 2.13 15.08 4.11
CA ARG A 24 3.07 13.96 4.27
C ARG A 24 3.78 13.58 2.97
N PHE A 25 3.10 13.74 1.83
CA PHE A 25 3.65 13.51 0.48
C PHE A 25 4.33 14.76 -0.11
N GLN A 26 4.67 15.78 0.70
CA GLN A 26 5.34 17.01 0.26
C GLN A 26 4.61 17.70 -0.91
N HIS A 27 3.28 17.71 -0.88
CA HIS A 27 2.39 18.25 -1.92
C HIS A 27 2.54 17.59 -3.30
N ARG A 28 3.10 16.37 -3.37
CA ARG A 28 3.18 15.58 -4.61
C ARG A 28 1.99 14.64 -4.81
N LEU A 29 1.08 14.57 -3.84
CA LEU A 29 -0.14 13.77 -3.91
C LEU A 29 -1.06 14.33 -5.00
N VAL A 30 -1.43 13.48 -5.96
CA VAL A 30 -2.30 13.83 -7.09
C VAL A 30 -3.73 13.39 -6.79
N SER A 31 -3.89 12.16 -6.34
CA SER A 31 -5.17 11.59 -5.96
C SER A 31 -4.99 10.59 -4.82
N LEU A 32 -6.01 10.47 -3.99
CA LEU A 32 -6.06 9.52 -2.88
C LEU A 32 -7.36 8.74 -3.02
N TYR A 33 -7.28 7.43 -2.85
CA TYR A 33 -8.42 6.54 -2.87
C TYR A 33 -8.46 5.76 -1.57
N GLU A 34 -9.62 5.72 -0.93
CA GLU A 34 -9.91 4.80 0.15
C GLU A 34 -10.25 3.43 -0.45
N VAL A 35 -9.67 2.38 0.13
CA VAL A 35 -9.95 1.00 -0.25
C VAL A 35 -11.10 0.50 0.61
N ASN A 36 -12.25 0.32 -0.02
CA ASN A 36 -13.45 -0.17 0.62
C ASN A 36 -13.69 -1.63 0.27
N TYR A 37 -14.10 -2.40 1.27
CA TYR A 37 -14.38 -3.83 1.14
C TYR A 37 -15.90 -4.02 1.31
N ALA A 38 -16.57 -4.51 0.25
CA ALA A 38 -18.04 -4.55 0.14
C ALA A 38 -18.68 -5.67 0.97
N GLU A 39 -17.97 -6.78 1.11
CA GLU A 39 -18.28 -7.74 2.15
C GLU A 39 -17.52 -7.31 3.38
N LEU A 40 -18.16 -7.41 4.55
CA LEU A 40 -17.42 -7.46 5.79
C LEU A 40 -16.33 -8.48 5.53
N VAL A 41 -15.08 -8.03 5.52
CA VAL A 41 -13.95 -8.88 5.87
C VAL A 41 -14.16 -9.21 7.37
N CYS A 42 -15.29 -9.86 7.69
CA CYS A 42 -15.58 -10.63 8.89
C CYS A 42 -14.72 -11.89 8.76
N GLY A 43 -13.43 -11.64 8.81
CA GLY A 43 -12.43 -12.43 8.14
C GLY A 43 -11.09 -11.69 8.18
N TYR A 44 -10.82 -11.03 9.30
CA TYR A 44 -9.45 -10.71 9.72
C TYR A 44 -8.61 -11.98 9.92
N LEU A 45 -9.17 -13.17 9.61
CA LEU A 45 -8.70 -14.18 8.66
C LEU A 45 -9.91 -15.00 8.16
N GLY A 46 -10.13 -15.12 6.85
CA GLY A 46 -10.76 -16.33 6.30
C GLY A 46 -9.82 -17.52 6.50
N ASP A 47 -10.28 -18.76 6.37
CA ASP A 47 -9.37 -19.91 6.50
C ASP A 47 -8.27 -19.79 5.43
N ALA A 48 -7.00 -20.02 5.79
CA ALA A 48 -5.86 -19.88 4.88
C ALA A 48 -6.01 -20.77 3.63
N ALA A 49 -6.87 -21.79 3.72
CA ALA A 49 -7.26 -22.68 2.63
C ALA A 49 -8.13 -22.02 1.53
N GLU A 50 -8.77 -20.87 1.80
CA GLU A 50 -9.59 -20.13 0.82
C GLU A 50 -8.74 -19.19 -0.05
N TRP A 51 -7.52 -18.89 0.40
CA TRP A 51 -6.55 -18.12 -0.35
C TRP A 51 -5.77 -19.11 -1.19
N ASP A 52 -6.00 -19.07 -2.50
CA ASP A 52 -5.42 -19.97 -3.49
C ASP A 52 -3.96 -20.34 -3.16
N SER A 53 -3.67 -21.64 -3.17
CA SER A 53 -2.40 -22.31 -2.81
C SER A 53 -1.12 -21.81 -3.51
N THR A 54 -1.21 -20.74 -4.29
CA THR A 54 -0.11 -19.85 -4.64
C THR A 54 0.44 -19.15 -3.40
N ALA A 55 1.22 -19.88 -2.60
CA ALA A 55 2.15 -19.28 -1.66
C ALA A 55 3.13 -18.39 -2.44
N TYR A 56 2.88 -17.08 -2.47
CA TYR A 56 3.89 -16.11 -2.83
C TYR A 56 4.90 -16.09 -1.69
N TYR A 57 5.95 -16.90 -1.81
CA TYR A 57 7.07 -16.99 -0.85
C TYR A 57 7.94 -15.71 -0.80
N HIS A 58 7.33 -14.53 -0.90
CA HIS A 58 8.02 -13.25 -0.94
C HIS A 58 7.21 -12.22 -0.15
N GLY A 59 7.46 -12.12 1.16
CA GLY A 59 6.83 -11.11 1.99
C GLY A 59 7.12 -9.67 1.51
N HIS A 60 6.38 -8.73 2.08
CA HIS A 60 6.34 -7.36 1.63
C HIS A 60 7.19 -6.43 2.50
N PHE A 61 7.86 -5.48 1.85
CA PHE A 61 8.59 -4.42 2.53
C PHE A 61 7.70 -3.21 2.77
N PHE A 62 7.71 -2.72 4.00
CA PHE A 62 6.99 -1.53 4.45
C PHE A 62 7.96 -0.46 4.93
N SER A 63 7.52 0.79 4.85
CA SER A 63 8.19 1.90 5.51
C SER A 63 7.17 2.88 6.07
N PRO A 64 7.38 3.40 7.29
CA PRO A 64 6.59 4.53 7.79
C PRO A 64 6.94 5.84 7.06
N LEU A 65 8.02 5.86 6.28
CA LEU A 65 8.47 7.03 5.54
C LEU A 65 8.14 6.88 4.05
N VAL A 66 7.32 7.81 3.55
CA VAL A 66 6.99 7.94 2.13
C VAL A 66 8.25 8.05 1.25
N THR A 67 9.26 8.78 1.72
CA THR A 67 10.51 9.01 1.00
C THR A 67 11.28 7.71 0.78
N THR A 68 11.34 6.85 1.81
CA THR A 68 11.97 5.53 1.74
C THR A 68 11.24 4.63 0.74
N ALA A 69 9.91 4.57 0.82
CA ALA A 69 9.10 3.79 -0.13
C ALA A 69 9.27 4.27 -1.58
N THR A 70 9.27 5.59 -1.79
CA THR A 70 9.47 6.21 -3.11
C THR A 70 10.88 5.93 -3.66
N HIS A 71 11.91 6.06 -2.82
CA HIS A 71 13.29 5.78 -3.20
C HIS A 71 13.50 4.30 -3.56
N PHE A 72 12.92 3.39 -2.77
CA PHE A 72 12.95 1.96 -3.05
C PHE A 72 12.27 1.63 -4.39
N ALA A 73 11.08 2.20 -4.63
CA ALA A 73 10.36 2.02 -5.88
C ALA A 73 11.19 2.50 -7.08
N ARG A 74 11.84 3.68 -6.99
CA ARG A 74 12.69 4.23 -8.07
C ARG A 74 13.91 3.35 -8.35
N ASN A 75 14.59 2.85 -7.32
CA ASN A 75 15.84 2.10 -7.49
C ASN A 75 15.63 0.65 -7.94
N ARG A 76 14.52 0.02 -7.51
CA ARG A 76 14.17 -1.34 -7.95
C ARG A 76 13.68 -1.35 -9.42
N SER A 77 13.22 -0.20 -9.90
CA SER A 77 12.61 0.00 -11.21
C SER A 77 13.60 0.28 -12.35
N SER A 78 14.82 -0.27 -12.31
CA SER A 78 15.79 -0.15 -13.42
C SER A 78 15.26 -0.63 -14.80
N LYS A 79 14.05 -1.20 -14.84
CA LYS A 79 13.33 -1.64 -16.06
C LYS A 79 11.96 -0.96 -16.29
N ILE A 80 11.48 -0.05 -15.44
CA ILE A 80 10.17 0.62 -15.64
C ILE A 80 10.40 1.98 -16.30
N TYR A 81 10.17 2.01 -17.60
CA TYR A 81 10.25 3.20 -18.44
C TYR A 81 9.17 4.24 -18.04
N ALA A 82 9.59 5.49 -17.83
CA ALA A 82 8.86 6.73 -18.13
C ALA A 82 7.50 7.04 -17.43
N SER A 83 7.16 6.45 -16.28
CA SER A 83 6.01 6.98 -15.51
C SER A 83 6.44 8.14 -14.60
N ASN A 84 5.77 9.29 -14.74
CA ASN A 84 5.90 10.42 -13.81
C ASN A 84 5.09 10.22 -12.51
N PHE A 85 4.47 9.05 -12.35
CA PHE A 85 3.60 8.73 -11.22
C PHE A 85 3.97 7.40 -10.57
N LEU A 86 3.82 7.34 -9.24
CA LEU A 86 3.88 6.12 -8.45
C LEU A 86 2.55 5.93 -7.73
N SER A 87 2.09 4.68 -7.68
CA SER A 87 1.01 4.25 -6.79
C SER A 87 1.63 3.73 -5.50
N ILE A 88 1.28 4.34 -4.37
CA ILE A 88 1.75 3.96 -3.04
C ILE A 88 0.55 3.42 -2.27
N PHE A 89 0.64 2.15 -1.88
CA PHE A 89 -0.32 1.53 -0.97
C PHE A 89 0.01 1.94 0.47
N ILE A 90 -1.00 2.44 1.17
CA ILE A 90 -0.94 2.73 2.60
C ILE A 90 -1.73 1.62 3.29
N CYS A 91 -1.03 0.81 4.08
CA CYS A 91 -1.59 -0.37 4.70
C CYS A 91 -1.51 -0.30 6.22
N ILE A 92 -2.45 -0.95 6.88
CA ILE A 92 -2.28 -1.43 8.25
C ILE A 92 -1.62 -2.80 8.14
N ALA A 93 -0.54 -3.02 8.90
CA ALA A 93 0.14 -4.30 8.91
C ALA A 93 0.39 -4.80 10.33
N ARG A 94 0.43 -6.12 10.50
CA ARG A 94 0.71 -6.82 11.76
C ARG A 94 1.97 -7.67 11.64
N LYS A 95 2.47 -8.16 12.78
CA LYS A 95 3.68 -9.01 12.89
C LYS A 95 4.88 -8.44 12.12
N ILE A 96 5.01 -7.11 12.16
CA ILE A 96 6.04 -6.36 11.43
C ILE A 96 7.42 -6.69 12.02
N GLN A 97 8.36 -7.08 11.16
CA GLN A 97 9.73 -7.40 11.53
C GLN A 97 10.70 -6.35 10.98
N SER A 98 11.85 -6.19 11.63
CA SER A 98 12.94 -5.38 11.09
C SER A 98 13.52 -6.03 9.83
N SER A 99 13.79 -5.24 8.79
CA SER A 99 14.42 -5.75 7.57
C SER A 99 15.93 -5.52 7.56
N ASP A 100 16.65 -6.44 6.91
CA ASP A 100 18.06 -6.33 6.53
C ASP A 100 18.35 -5.21 5.50
N LYS A 101 17.32 -4.64 4.86
CA LYS A 101 17.43 -3.53 3.88
C LYS A 101 17.84 -2.19 4.50
N GLY A 102 17.82 -2.10 5.83
CA GLY A 102 18.31 -0.94 6.58
C GLY A 102 17.23 -0.25 7.42
N THR A 103 17.56 0.94 7.92
CA THR A 103 16.67 1.72 8.77
C THR A 103 15.38 2.12 8.05
N HIS A 104 14.27 2.01 8.76
CA HIS A 104 12.92 2.28 8.26
C HIS A 104 12.44 1.34 7.14
N TYR A 105 13.11 0.22 6.92
CA TYR A 105 12.56 -0.90 6.18
C TYR A 105 12.06 -1.94 7.17
N TYR A 106 10.82 -2.34 6.98
CA TYR A 106 10.17 -3.38 7.74
C TYR A 106 9.66 -4.46 6.81
N TYR A 107 9.51 -5.66 7.32
CA TYR A 107 9.12 -6.83 6.54
C TYR A 107 7.90 -7.49 7.18
N VAL A 108 6.95 -7.91 6.36
CA VAL A 108 5.80 -8.71 6.75
C VAL A 108 5.79 -9.92 5.85
N GLU A 109 5.85 -11.12 6.44
CA GLU A 109 6.01 -12.37 5.71
C GLU A 109 4.71 -12.85 5.06
N ASP A 110 3.58 -12.59 5.71
CA ASP A 110 2.27 -13.14 5.36
C ASP A 110 1.32 -12.01 4.89
N ASP A 111 0.72 -12.20 3.71
CA ASP A 111 -0.20 -11.24 3.10
C ASP A 111 -1.47 -11.04 3.91
N SER A 112 -1.91 -12.06 4.65
CA SER A 112 -3.08 -11.97 5.54
C SER A 112 -2.88 -10.99 6.70
N GLU A 113 -1.63 -10.63 6.99
CA GLU A 113 -1.27 -9.65 8.01
C GLU A 113 -1.21 -8.23 7.45
N ILE A 114 -1.54 -8.03 6.16
CA ILE A 114 -1.50 -6.75 5.46
C ILE A 114 -2.91 -6.36 5.01
N LEU A 115 -3.36 -5.18 5.43
CA LEU A 115 -4.63 -4.60 5.01
C LEU A 115 -4.38 -3.26 4.30
N PRO A 116 -4.51 -3.19 2.97
CA PRO A 116 -4.52 -1.93 2.24
C PRO A 116 -5.73 -1.09 2.65
N VAL A 117 -5.49 0.17 3.01
CA VAL A 117 -6.53 1.12 3.45
C VAL A 117 -6.64 2.29 2.49
N PHE A 118 -5.51 2.76 1.95
CA PHE A 118 -5.50 3.79 0.93
C PHE A 118 -4.55 3.47 -0.22
N ILE A 119 -4.85 4.05 -1.39
CA ILE A 119 -3.94 4.13 -2.53
C ILE A 119 -3.69 5.60 -2.83
N ALA A 120 -2.45 6.02 -2.70
CA ALA A 120 -1.99 7.37 -3.05
C ALA A 120 -1.31 7.34 -4.43
N ILE A 121 -1.78 8.17 -5.36
CA ILE A 121 -1.09 8.43 -6.61
C ILE A 121 -0.24 9.68 -6.43
N VAL A 122 1.08 9.55 -6.57
CA VAL A 122 2.03 10.63 -6.32
C VAL A 122 2.85 10.93 -7.56
N ARG A 123 3.18 12.20 -7.77
CA ARG A 123 4.10 12.64 -8.82
C ARG A 123 5.55 12.49 -8.36
N VAL A 124 6.45 12.03 -9.24
CA VAL A 124 7.80 11.53 -8.89
C VAL A 124 8.91 12.38 -9.49
#